data_AF-A0A7M1B0U4-F1
#
_entry.id   AF-A0A7M1B0U4-F1
#
_cell.length_a   1.000
_cell.length_b   1.000
_cell.length_c   1.000
_cell.angle_alpha   90.00
_cell.angle_beta   90.00
_cell.angle_gamma   90.00
#
_symmetry.space_group_name_H-M   'P 1'
#
loop_
_entity.id
_entity.type
_entity.pdbx_description
1 polymer ?
#
loop_
_entity_poly.entity_id
_entity_poly.type
_entity_poly.pdbx_seq_one_letter_code
_entity_poly.pdbx_strand_id
1 'polypeptide(L)'
;MVLHRLFFIASLLLILSLKKMVFTALFLAVLLLLSYKQVLYITKRAVKSLLFFNLSVSLGYFIVASLKGIDPYHYIFYINLKVFTITYFVFYFFHKINMVEFFAFSKDLSFLLMITLSQIISYKKTYEDFTLAYKARVIKKLHSREKKFILRVFEFFFSKALKDSKERTLAMKARGFF
;
A
#
# COMPACT_ATOMS: atom_id res chain seq x y z
N MET A 1 -12.79 9.22 -16.34
CA MET A 1 -11.95 8.03 -16.03
C MET A 1 -10.61 7.99 -16.77
N VAL A 2 -10.56 7.96 -18.12
CA VAL A 2 -9.28 7.93 -18.87
C VAL A 2 -8.38 9.11 -18.52
N LEU A 3 -8.97 10.30 -18.38
CA LEU A 3 -8.25 11.53 -17.99
C LEU A 3 -7.53 11.40 -16.64
N HIS A 4 -8.14 10.77 -15.63
CA HIS A 4 -7.49 10.58 -14.32
C HIS A 4 -6.30 9.63 -14.40
N ARG A 5 -6.39 8.58 -15.23
CA ARG A 5 -5.27 7.64 -15.45
C ARG A 5 -4.11 8.31 -16.18
N LEU A 6 -4.41 9.04 -17.25
CA LEU A 6 -3.40 9.79 -17.99
C LEU A 6 -2.75 10.85 -17.10
N PHE A 7 -3.54 11.57 -16.30
CA PHE A 7 -3.03 12.52 -15.32
C PHE A 7 -2.11 11.85 -14.29
N PHE A 8 -2.49 10.69 -13.76
CA PHE A 8 -1.65 9.93 -12.83
C PHE A 8 -0.31 9.55 -13.44
N ILE A 9 -0.33 8.95 -14.64
CA ILE A 9 0.87 8.49 -15.34
C ILE A 9 1.76 9.69 -15.70
N ALA A 10 1.19 10.74 -16.28
CA ALA A 10 1.91 11.95 -16.66
C ALA A 10 2.56 12.62 -15.44
N SER A 11 1.83 12.77 -14.33
CA SER A 11 2.34 13.35 -13.10
C SER A 11 3.45 12.49 -12.48
N LEU A 12 3.29 11.17 -12.47
CA LEU A 12 4.28 10.24 -11.95
C LEU A 12 5.58 10.27 -12.78
N LEU A 13 5.45 10.26 -14.12
CA LEU A 13 6.58 10.40 -15.03
C LEU A 13 7.27 11.76 -14.88
N LEU A 14 6.50 12.83 -14.69
CA LEU A 14 7.04 14.16 -14.43
C LEU A 14 7.90 14.14 -13.16
N ILE A 15 7.38 13.63 -12.04
CA ILE A 15 8.13 13.52 -10.77
C ILE A 15 9.41 12.68 -10.95
N LEU A 16 9.33 11.58 -11.69
CA LEU A 16 10.48 10.72 -11.96
C LEU A 16 11.54 11.41 -12.83
N SER A 17 11.13 12.27 -13.76
CA SER A 17 12.04 13.02 -14.64
C SER A 17 12.80 14.13 -13.90
N LEU A 18 12.25 14.67 -12.81
CA LEU A 18 12.91 15.73 -12.03
C LEU A 18 14.23 15.25 -11.42
N LYS A 19 15.35 15.85 -11.87
CA LYS A 19 16.70 15.56 -11.37
C LYS A 19 17.18 16.54 -10.29
N LYS A 20 16.66 17.77 -10.27
CA LYS A 20 17.08 18.78 -9.28
C LYS A 20 16.23 18.71 -8.02
N MET A 21 16.90 18.76 -6.88
CA MET A 21 16.28 18.75 -5.55
C MET A 21 15.23 19.85 -5.35
N VAL A 22 15.50 21.07 -5.85
CA VAL A 22 14.60 22.22 -5.71
C VAL A 22 13.25 21.98 -6.38
N PHE A 23 13.24 21.38 -7.58
CA PHE A 23 11.99 21.11 -8.29
C PHE A 23 11.17 20.02 -7.60
N THR A 24 11.82 18.99 -7.06
CA THR A 24 11.14 17.95 -6.27
C THR A 24 10.51 18.54 -5.00
N ALA A 25 11.23 19.43 -4.31
CA ALA A 25 10.71 20.12 -3.12
C ALA A 25 9.51 21.01 -3.45
N LEU A 26 9.58 21.76 -4.57
CA LEU A 26 8.48 22.61 -5.01
C LEU A 26 7.25 21.78 -5.37
N PHE A 27 7.41 20.66 -6.07
CA PHE A 27 6.31 19.76 -6.39
C PHE A 27 5.66 19.20 -5.12
N LEU A 28 6.48 18.80 -4.13
CA LEU A 28 5.98 18.37 -2.83
C LEU A 28 5.19 19.48 -2.13
N ALA A 29 5.68 20.72 -2.14
CA ALA A 29 4.98 21.87 -1.56
C ALA A 29 3.61 22.08 -2.21
N VAL A 30 3.52 21.98 -3.54
CA VAL A 30 2.24 22.03 -4.27
C VAL A 30 1.30 20.90 -3.84
N LEU A 31 1.81 19.66 -3.72
CA LEU A 31 1.00 18.53 -3.24
C LEU A 31 0.48 18.72 -1.81
N LEU A 32 1.31 19.29 -0.92
CA LEU A 32 0.91 19.60 0.45
C LEU A 32 -0.22 20.66 0.46
N LEU A 33 -0.10 21.71 -0.36
CA LEU A 33 -1.15 22.72 -0.50
C LEU A 33 -2.47 22.11 -1.02
N LEU A 34 -2.40 21.26 -2.05
CA LEU A 34 -3.57 20.57 -2.62
C LEU A 34 -4.23 19.59 -1.65
N SER A 35 -3.48 19.07 -0.68
CA SER A 35 -3.97 18.11 0.31
C SER A 35 -4.71 18.77 1.47
N TYR A 36 -4.53 20.08 1.69
CA TYR A 36 -5.21 20.92 2.68
C TYR A 36 -5.52 20.20 4.01
N LYS A 37 -6.78 19.84 4.29
CA LYS A 37 -7.22 19.19 5.55
C LYS A 37 -6.64 17.78 5.78
N GLN A 38 -6.22 17.10 4.73
CA GLN A 38 -5.77 15.70 4.78
C GLN A 38 -4.23 15.57 4.84
N VAL A 39 -3.51 16.69 4.86
CA VAL A 39 -2.04 16.72 4.86
C VAL A 39 -1.46 15.86 5.98
N LEU A 40 -1.94 16.03 7.21
CA LEU A 40 -1.39 15.31 8.36
C LEU A 40 -1.63 13.79 8.27
N TYR A 41 -2.80 13.38 7.78
CA TYR A 41 -3.14 11.97 7.62
C TYR A 41 -2.26 11.29 6.56
N ILE A 42 -2.15 11.90 5.37
CA ILE A 42 -1.36 11.37 4.25
C ILE A 42 0.14 11.39 4.61
N THR A 43 0.62 12.46 5.25
CA THR A 43 2.02 12.58 5.68
C THR A 43 2.39 11.48 6.68
N LYS A 44 1.58 11.27 7.73
CA LYS A 44 1.84 10.22 8.73
C LYS A 44 1.87 8.83 8.09
N ARG A 45 0.98 8.57 7.13
CA ARG A 45 0.94 7.32 6.39
C ARG A 45 2.18 7.14 5.51
N ALA A 46 2.57 8.17 4.76
CA ALA A 46 3.78 8.19 3.93
C ALA A 46 5.05 7.94 4.75
N VAL A 47 5.23 8.67 5.85
CA VAL A 47 6.38 8.50 6.74
C VAL A 47 6.43 7.09 7.31
N LYS A 48 5.31 6.56 7.83
CA LYS A 48 5.27 5.20 8.40
C LYS A 48 5.61 4.13 7.36
N SER A 49 5.17 4.29 6.12
CA SER A 49 5.49 3.36 5.02
C SER A 49 6.96 3.41 4.61
N LEU A 50 7.57 4.59 4.66
CA LEU A 50 8.93 4.81 4.17
C LEU A 50 10.02 4.64 5.22
N LEU A 51 9.68 4.64 6.51
CA LEU A 51 10.67 4.65 7.59
C LEU A 51 11.68 3.51 7.46
N PHE A 52 11.23 2.27 7.27
CA PHE A 52 12.13 1.12 7.12
C PHE A 52 12.96 1.17 5.84
N PHE A 53 12.34 1.56 4.72
CA PHE A 53 13.01 1.63 3.42
C PHE A 53 14.08 2.71 3.39
N ASN A 54 13.73 3.93 3.79
CA ASN A 54 14.63 5.07 3.78
C ASN A 54 15.80 4.89 4.76
N LEU A 55 15.57 4.29 5.92
CA LEU A 55 16.67 3.96 6.85
C LEU A 55 17.62 2.94 6.23
N SER A 56 17.09 1.86 5.64
CA SER A 56 17.91 0.83 5.01
C SER A 56 18.75 1.38 3.85
N VAL A 57 18.13 2.16 2.95
CA VAL A 57 18.81 2.76 1.79
C VAL A 57 19.84 3.83 2.22
N SER A 58 19.48 4.68 3.18
CA SER A 58 20.37 5.75 3.64
C SER A 58 21.59 5.17 4.36
N LEU A 59 21.43 4.14 5.20
CA LEU A 59 22.54 3.44 5.84
C LEU A 59 23.43 2.73 4.82
N GLY A 60 22.83 2.02 3.86
CA GLY A 60 23.59 1.35 2.80
C GLY A 60 24.43 2.33 1.98
N TYR A 61 23.86 3.48 1.61
CA TYR A 61 24.59 4.50 0.86
C TYR A 61 25.67 5.18 1.71
N PHE A 62 25.39 5.44 2.99
CA PHE A 62 26.37 6.04 3.89
C PHE A 62 27.63 5.16 4.01
N ILE A 63 27.45 3.84 4.19
CA ILE A 63 28.58 2.88 4.24
C ILE A 63 29.41 2.93 2.94
N VAL A 64 28.76 2.90 1.79
CA VAL A 64 29.46 2.93 0.49
C VAL A 64 30.17 4.27 0.25
N ALA A 65 29.55 5.38 0.64
CA ALA A 65 30.13 6.71 0.50
C ALA A 65 31.36 6.90 1.41
N SER A 66 31.32 6.36 2.65
CA SER A 66 32.48 6.34 3.55
C SER A 66 33.64 5.53 2.96
N LEU A 67 33.36 4.41 2.28
CA LEU A 67 34.40 3.61 1.62
C LEU A 67 35.00 4.29 0.38
N LYS A 68 34.23 5.14 -0.32
CA LYS A 68 34.65 5.83 -1.54
C LYS A 68 35.13 7.27 -1.33
N GLY A 69 35.01 7.82 -0.12
CA GLY A 69 35.39 9.21 0.18
C GLY A 69 34.54 10.27 -0.52
N ILE A 70 33.30 9.95 -0.91
CA ILE A 70 32.38 10.87 -1.60
C ILE A 70 31.45 11.50 -0.57
N ASP A 71 31.10 12.78 -0.74
CA ASP A 71 30.08 13.43 0.08
C ASP A 71 28.68 12.77 -0.15
N PRO A 72 28.11 12.11 0.86
CA PRO A 72 26.83 11.42 0.72
C PRO A 72 25.61 12.34 0.86
N TYR A 73 25.75 13.51 1.47
CA TYR A 73 24.60 14.25 2.02
C TYR A 73 23.64 14.74 0.93
N HIS A 74 24.18 15.27 -0.17
CA HIS A 74 23.37 15.75 -1.29
C HIS A 74 22.53 14.64 -1.94
N TYR A 75 23.11 13.47 -2.17
CA TYR A 75 22.41 12.36 -2.79
C TYR A 75 21.37 11.74 -1.85
N ILE A 76 21.74 11.52 -0.59
CA ILE A 76 20.84 10.96 0.44
C ILE A 76 19.62 11.86 0.60
N PHE A 77 19.79 13.18 0.68
CA PHE A 77 18.66 14.08 0.82
C PHE A 77 17.76 14.07 -0.42
N TYR A 78 18.35 14.12 -1.62
CA TYR A 78 17.60 14.08 -2.87
C TYR A 78 16.79 12.80 -3.02
N ILE A 79 17.37 11.62 -2.77
CA ILE A 79 16.65 10.35 -2.92
C ILE A 79 15.52 10.22 -1.90
N ASN A 80 15.76 10.58 -0.65
CA ASN A 80 14.73 10.55 0.39
C ASN A 80 13.56 11.49 0.06
N LEU A 81 13.86 12.72 -0.39
CA LEU A 81 12.85 13.67 -0.81
C LEU A 81 12.04 13.16 -2.01
N LYS A 82 12.71 12.56 -3.00
CA LYS A 82 12.06 12.04 -4.20
C LYS A 82 11.16 10.85 -3.90
N VAL A 83 11.65 9.90 -3.13
CA VAL A 83 10.87 8.74 -2.67
C VAL A 83 9.66 9.21 -1.86
N PHE A 84 9.85 10.14 -0.94
CA PHE A 84 8.75 10.73 -0.17
C PHE A 84 7.71 11.40 -1.06
N THR A 85 8.13 12.20 -2.04
CA THR A 85 7.24 12.90 -2.96
C THR A 85 6.41 11.93 -3.79
N ILE A 86 7.02 10.87 -4.33
CA ILE A 86 6.32 9.84 -5.11
C ILE A 86 5.30 9.11 -4.22
N THR A 87 5.70 8.65 -3.04
CA THR A 87 4.79 7.95 -2.12
C THR A 87 3.64 8.85 -1.68
N TYR A 88 3.93 10.13 -1.38
CA TYR A 88 2.91 11.11 -1.02
C TYR A 88 1.91 11.31 -2.17
N PHE A 89 2.39 11.50 -3.40
CA PHE A 89 1.54 11.64 -4.58
C PHE A 89 0.61 10.43 -4.77
N VAL A 90 1.16 9.21 -4.66
CA VAL A 90 0.37 7.98 -4.78
C VAL A 90 -0.72 7.91 -3.72
N PHE A 91 -0.39 8.19 -2.45
CA PHE A 91 -1.39 8.19 -1.37
C PHE A 91 -2.42 9.31 -1.53
N TYR A 92 -2.01 10.51 -1.93
CA TYR A 92 -2.93 11.61 -2.22
C TYR A 92 -3.92 11.24 -3.33
N PHE A 93 -3.41 10.69 -4.43
CA PHE A 93 -4.22 10.35 -5.60
C PHE A 93 -5.27 9.27 -5.28
N PHE A 94 -4.85 8.15 -4.67
CA PHE A 94 -5.76 7.05 -4.30
C PHE A 94 -6.65 7.35 -3.09
N HIS A 95 -6.38 8.44 -2.36
CA HIS A 95 -7.31 8.95 -1.36
C HIS A 95 -8.49 9.70 -2.00
N LYS A 96 -8.32 10.23 -3.22
CA LYS A 96 -9.36 10.99 -3.94
C LYS A 96 -10.14 10.15 -4.96
N ILE A 97 -9.54 9.08 -5.48
CA ILE A 97 -10.10 8.30 -6.59
C ILE A 97 -10.38 6.86 -6.14
N ASN A 98 -11.49 6.29 -6.62
CA ASN A 98 -11.83 4.90 -6.38
C ASN A 98 -10.85 3.96 -7.11
N MET A 99 -10.21 3.05 -6.36
CA MET A 99 -9.24 2.10 -6.88
C MET A 99 -9.85 1.17 -7.94
N VAL A 100 -11.10 0.70 -7.75
CA VAL A 100 -11.79 -0.16 -8.72
C VAL A 100 -11.98 0.56 -10.05
N GLU A 101 -12.42 1.82 -9.98
CA GLU A 101 -12.63 2.67 -11.14
C GLU A 101 -11.32 2.97 -11.90
N PHE A 102 -10.23 3.16 -11.14
CA PHE A 102 -8.91 3.36 -11.72
C PHE A 102 -8.47 2.15 -12.57
N PHE A 103 -8.70 0.92 -12.09
CA PHE A 103 -8.34 -0.31 -12.79
C PHE A 103 -9.39 -0.81 -13.81
N ALA A 104 -10.48 -0.07 -14.03
CA ALA A 104 -11.56 -0.42 -14.97
C ALA A 104 -11.17 -0.39 -16.46
N PHE A 105 -9.89 -0.20 -16.80
CA PHE A 105 -9.41 -0.35 -18.18
C PHE A 105 -9.46 -1.81 -18.66
N SER A 106 -9.37 -2.77 -17.73
CA SER A 106 -9.55 -4.20 -18.00
C SER A 106 -10.72 -4.70 -17.18
N LYS A 107 -11.69 -5.32 -17.86
CA LYS A 107 -12.87 -5.91 -17.20
C LYS A 107 -12.44 -6.99 -16.21
N ASP A 108 -11.49 -7.84 -16.61
CA ASP A 108 -10.97 -8.93 -15.77
C ASP A 108 -10.26 -8.39 -14.53
N LEU A 109 -9.43 -7.36 -14.67
CA LEU A 109 -8.71 -6.79 -13.55
C LEU A 109 -9.65 -6.09 -12.56
N SER A 110 -10.60 -5.31 -13.08
CA SER A 110 -11.62 -4.66 -12.25
C SER A 110 -12.48 -5.67 -11.51
N PHE A 111 -12.82 -6.77 -12.18
CA PHE A 111 -13.59 -7.87 -11.62
C PHE A 111 -12.83 -8.61 -10.53
N LEU A 112 -11.56 -8.99 -10.80
CA LEU A 112 -10.68 -9.61 -9.82
C LEU A 112 -10.51 -8.71 -8.60
N LEU A 113 -10.24 -7.41 -8.80
CA LEU A 113 -10.09 -6.45 -7.71
C LEU A 113 -11.37 -6.38 -6.87
N MET A 114 -12.54 -6.34 -7.49
CA MET A 114 -13.83 -6.32 -6.79
C MET A 114 -14.05 -7.59 -5.95
N ILE A 115 -13.80 -8.77 -6.50
CA ILE A 115 -13.91 -10.05 -5.76
C ILE A 115 -12.93 -10.08 -4.60
N THR A 116 -11.67 -9.68 -4.82
CA THR A 116 -10.64 -9.65 -3.78
C THR A 116 -11.01 -8.67 -2.67
N LEU A 117 -11.50 -7.47 -2.99
CA LEU A 117 -11.95 -6.50 -1.98
C LEU A 117 -13.12 -7.05 -1.14
N SER A 118 -14.08 -7.71 -1.78
CA SER A 118 -15.19 -8.39 -1.09
C SER A 118 -14.68 -9.48 -0.14
N GLN A 119 -13.72 -10.30 -0.59
CA GLN A 119 -13.10 -11.34 0.24
C GLN A 119 -12.31 -10.77 1.41
N ILE A 120 -11.52 -9.70 1.19
CA ILE A 120 -10.78 -9.02 2.26
C ILE A 120 -11.72 -8.56 3.37
N ILE A 121 -12.86 -7.95 3.03
CA ILE A 121 -13.85 -7.50 4.02
C ILE A 121 -14.44 -8.69 4.79
N SER A 122 -14.81 -9.76 4.10
CA SER A 122 -15.34 -10.97 4.72
C SER A 122 -14.33 -11.66 5.65
N TYR A 123 -13.06 -11.74 5.23
CA TYR A 123 -12.00 -12.37 6.00
C TYR A 123 -11.57 -11.51 7.18
N LYS A 124 -11.57 -10.18 7.03
CA LYS A 124 -11.36 -9.26 8.15
C LYS A 124 -12.38 -9.51 9.26
N LYS A 125 -13.67 -9.58 8.94
CA LYS A 125 -14.72 -9.89 9.93
C LYS A 125 -14.50 -11.25 10.58
N THR A 126 -14.22 -12.29 9.78
CA THR A 126 -13.93 -13.63 10.30
C THR A 126 -12.73 -13.60 11.26
N TYR A 127 -11.69 -12.83 10.95
CA TYR A 127 -10.49 -12.70 11.79
C TYR A 127 -10.78 -11.98 13.12
N GLU A 128 -11.61 -10.94 13.09
CA GLU A 128 -12.10 -10.26 14.29
C GLU A 128 -12.88 -11.25 15.19
N ASP A 129 -13.74 -12.09 14.61
CA ASP A 129 -14.48 -13.14 15.32
C ASP A 129 -13.55 -14.18 15.95
N PHE A 130 -12.51 -14.64 15.23
CA PHE A 130 -11.49 -15.54 15.78
C PHE A 130 -10.76 -14.92 16.97
N THR A 131 -10.44 -13.63 16.86
CA THR A 131 -9.74 -12.90 17.92
C THR A 131 -10.60 -12.79 19.18
N LEU A 132 -11.90 -12.52 19.03
CA LEU A 132 -12.86 -12.48 20.14
C LEU A 132 -13.07 -13.86 20.77
N ALA A 133 -13.28 -14.90 19.96
CA ALA A 133 -13.48 -16.27 20.43
C ALA A 133 -12.25 -16.80 21.18
N TYR A 134 -11.05 -16.47 20.71
CA TYR A 134 -9.81 -16.84 21.39
C TYR A 134 -9.65 -16.10 22.71
N LYS A 135 -9.91 -14.78 22.74
CA LYS A 135 -9.88 -13.97 23.95
C LYS A 135 -10.86 -14.47 25.02
N ALA A 136 -12.02 -14.99 24.62
CA ALA A 136 -13.00 -15.58 25.55
C ALA A 136 -12.53 -16.90 26.19
N ARG A 137 -11.66 -17.66 25.51
CA ARG A 137 -11.20 -18.99 25.96
C ARG A 137 -9.84 -18.97 26.66
N VAL A 138 -9.08 -17.88 26.54
CA VAL A 138 -7.73 -17.77 27.11
C VAL A 138 -7.72 -16.73 28.23
N ILE A 139 -7.48 -17.19 29.46
CA ILE A 139 -7.45 -16.37 30.69
C ILE A 139 -6.24 -15.40 30.69
N LYS A 140 -5.18 -15.70 29.93
CA LYS A 140 -3.93 -14.92 29.90
C LYS A 140 -4.00 -13.75 28.92
N LYS A 141 -3.44 -12.60 29.32
CA LYS A 141 -3.39 -11.37 28.51
C LYS A 141 -2.73 -11.66 27.16
N LEU A 142 -3.46 -11.43 26.08
CA LEU A 142 -3.03 -11.67 24.70
C LEU A 142 -1.71 -10.93 24.41
N HIS A 143 -0.72 -11.66 23.91
CA HIS A 143 0.24 -11.05 23.00
C HIS A 143 -0.19 -11.43 21.58
N SER A 144 -0.43 -10.43 20.73
CA SER A 144 -0.87 -10.58 19.33
C SER A 144 0.12 -11.34 18.41
N ARG A 145 1.08 -12.04 19.00
CA ARG A 145 2.24 -12.67 18.37
C ARG A 145 2.43 -14.14 18.80
N GLU A 146 1.42 -14.77 19.40
CA GLU A 146 1.50 -16.21 19.67
C GLU A 146 1.57 -16.99 18.36
N LYS A 147 2.76 -17.55 18.07
CA LYS A 147 3.06 -18.27 16.83
C LYS A 147 2.03 -19.36 16.51
N LYS A 148 1.58 -20.10 17.54
CA LYS A 148 0.57 -21.17 17.40
C LYS A 148 -0.79 -20.64 16.94
N PHE A 149 -1.22 -19.49 17.45
CA PHE A 149 -2.45 -18.85 17.01
C PHE A 149 -2.34 -18.38 15.57
N ILE A 150 -1.25 -17.70 15.22
CA ILE A 150 -1.00 -17.22 13.84
C ILE A 150 -1.03 -18.38 12.85
N LEU A 151 -0.34 -19.48 13.15
CA LEU A 151 -0.25 -20.64 12.27
C LEU A 151 -1.62 -21.30 12.04
N ARG A 152 -2.40 -21.54 13.11
CA ARG A 152 -3.75 -22.12 12.99
C ARG A 152 -4.72 -21.22 12.23
N VAL A 153 -4.66 -19.91 12.48
CA VAL A 153 -5.48 -18.92 11.77
C VAL A 153 -5.09 -18.89 10.29
N PHE A 154 -3.79 -18.91 9.99
CA PHE A 154 -3.30 -18.97 8.61
C PHE A 154 -3.78 -20.24 7.88
N GLU A 155 -3.60 -21.41 8.48
CA GLU A 155 -4.07 -22.69 7.91
C GLU A 155 -5.58 -22.68 7.63
N PHE A 156 -6.36 -22.15 8.56
CA PHE A 156 -7.80 -21.98 8.40
C PHE A 156 -8.14 -21.07 7.21
N PHE A 157 -7.56 -19.87 7.15
CA PHE A 157 -7.85 -18.91 6.08
C PHE A 157 -7.36 -19.38 4.72
N PHE A 158 -6.22 -20.07 4.66
CA PHE A 158 -5.70 -20.64 3.42
C PHE A 158 -6.63 -21.74 2.88
N SER A 159 -7.03 -22.67 3.74
CA SER A 159 -7.99 -23.73 3.38
C SER A 159 -9.34 -23.16 2.97
N LYS A 160 -9.83 -22.16 3.70
CA LYS A 160 -11.07 -21.44 3.38
C LYS A 160 -10.96 -20.72 2.04
N ALA A 161 -9.86 -20.05 1.74
CA ALA A 161 -9.66 -19.37 0.46
C ALA A 161 -9.67 -20.32 -0.73
N LEU A 162 -9.03 -21.49 -0.62
CA LEU A 162 -9.07 -22.52 -1.66
C LEU A 162 -10.49 -23.06 -1.89
N LYS A 163 -11.25 -23.29 -0.82
CA LYS A 163 -12.64 -23.75 -0.90
C LYS A 163 -13.56 -22.67 -1.47
N ASP A 164 -13.50 -21.45 -0.94
CA ASP A 164 -14.28 -20.30 -1.39
C ASP A 164 -14.03 -20.00 -2.88
N SER A 165 -12.79 -20.15 -3.35
CA SER A 165 -12.45 -19.97 -4.77
C SER A 165 -13.19 -20.96 -5.67
N LYS A 166 -13.23 -22.25 -5.29
CA LYS A 166 -13.96 -23.30 -6.03
C LYS A 166 -15.47 -23.06 -6.01
N GLU A 167 -16.02 -22.78 -4.83
CA GLU A 167 -17.46 -22.52 -4.67
C GLU A 167 -17.92 -21.27 -5.41
N ARG A 168 -17.14 -20.19 -5.35
CA ARG A 168 -17.43 -18.97 -6.12
C ARG A 168 -17.35 -19.23 -7.61
N THR A 169 -16.29 -19.87 -8.09
CA THR A 169 -16.16 -20.21 -9.51
C THR A 169 -17.38 -21.01 -10.00
N LEU A 170 -17.81 -22.02 -9.23
CA LEU A 170 -19.00 -22.81 -9.55
C LEU A 170 -20.28 -21.95 -9.56
N ALA A 171 -20.47 -21.11 -8.54
CA ALA A 171 -21.62 -20.23 -8.43
C ALA A 171 -21.65 -19.12 -9.51
N MET A 172 -20.50 -18.74 -10.05
CA MET A 172 -20.39 -17.79 -11.16
C MET A 172 -20.72 -18.47 -12.49
N LYS A 173 -20.17 -19.68 -12.73
CA LYS A 173 -20.55 -20.52 -13.87
C LYS A 173 -22.04 -20.81 -13.91
N ALA A 174 -22.65 -21.12 -12.77
CA ALA A 174 -24.10 -21.33 -12.66
C ALA A 174 -24.92 -20.08 -13.00
N ARG A 175 -24.35 -18.88 -12.84
CA ARG A 175 -24.96 -17.59 -13.21
C ARG A 175 -24.60 -17.14 -14.64
N GLY A 176 -23.97 -18.01 -15.44
CA GLY A 176 -23.61 -17.73 -16.83
C GLY A 176 -22.28 -16.98 -17.01
N PHE A 177 -21.45 -16.86 -15.98
CA PHE A 177 -20.08 -16.37 -16.11
C PHE A 177 -19.16 -17.55 -16.45
N PHE A 178 -18.74 -17.63 -17.72
CA PHE A 178 -17.83 -18.67 -18.23
C PHE A 178 -16.41 -18.15 -18.39
#